data_AF-A0A4U0TNC7-F1
#
_entry.id   AF-A0A4U0TNC7-F1
#
_cell.length_a   1.000
_cell.length_b   1.000
_cell.length_c   1.000
_cell.angle_alpha   90.00
_cell.angle_beta   90.00
_cell.angle_gamma   90.00
#
_symmetry.space_group_name_H-M   'P 1'
#
loop_
_entity.id
_entity.type
_entity.pdbx_description
1 polymer ?
#
loop_
_entity_poly.entity_id
_entity_poly.type
_entity_poly.pdbx_seq_one_letter_code
_entity_poly.pdbx_strand_id
1 'polypeptide(L)'
;MADQIDLFFAEHPSFDYDRTQSSPREFYRMCSQFGWDRRPNGSYPRVREEAWQGFRTALVVQFNSSFGVDADDIATWEGICKFLELSPIPSNIDGMRQAIIDTHVNLADMLDSKRNGGSVKIFQTKDELVGYTIQEGRYFPKGEAYAGGLLRYLLRESHNDYHGGRGKSVKTRNSARHGEGRV
;
A
#
# COMPACT_ATOMS: atom_id res chain seq x y z
N MET A 1 14.95 -10.96 -14.66
CA MET A 1 15.43 -11.67 -13.46
C MET A 1 14.23 -11.87 -12.54
N ALA A 2 14.19 -12.99 -11.81
CA ALA A 2 13.15 -13.21 -10.80
C ALA A 2 13.33 -12.20 -9.65
N ASP A 3 12.21 -11.72 -9.14
CA ASP A 3 12.06 -10.72 -8.09
C ASP A 3 11.21 -11.27 -6.94
N GLN A 4 11.01 -10.49 -5.88
CA GLN A 4 10.38 -11.02 -4.66
C GLN A 4 8.95 -11.52 -4.87
N ILE A 5 8.23 -10.97 -5.85
CA ILE A 5 6.87 -11.39 -6.17
C ILE A 5 6.91 -12.71 -6.95
N ASP A 6 7.87 -12.88 -7.87
CA ASP A 6 8.02 -14.18 -8.56
C ASP A 6 8.43 -15.28 -7.58
N LEU A 7 9.31 -14.96 -6.63
CA LEU A 7 9.74 -15.91 -5.61
C LEU A 7 8.55 -16.36 -4.75
N PHE A 8 7.66 -15.43 -4.38
CA PHE A 8 6.42 -15.78 -3.69
C PHE A 8 5.55 -16.75 -4.51
N PHE A 9 5.28 -16.44 -5.78
CA PHE A 9 4.45 -17.33 -6.60
C PHE A 9 5.13 -18.67 -6.90
N ALA A 10 6.46 -18.74 -6.93
CA ALA A 10 7.21 -19.98 -7.10
C ALA A 10 7.05 -20.97 -5.93
N GLU A 11 6.63 -20.51 -4.74
CA GLU A 11 6.27 -21.38 -3.60
C GLU A 11 4.95 -22.14 -3.84
N HIS A 12 4.21 -21.77 -4.89
CA HIS A 12 2.94 -22.36 -5.28
C HIS A 12 3.01 -22.98 -6.70
N PRO A 13 3.79 -24.06 -6.92
CA PRO A 13 4.10 -24.56 -8.26
C PRO A 13 2.91 -25.13 -9.04
N SER A 14 1.78 -25.39 -8.37
CA SER A 14 0.53 -25.81 -9.02
C SER A 14 -0.29 -24.63 -9.54
N PHE A 15 0.11 -23.39 -9.26
CA PHE A 15 -0.50 -22.18 -9.79
C PHE A 15 0.31 -21.68 -10.99
N ASP A 16 -0.37 -21.53 -12.13
CA ASP A 16 0.24 -21.06 -13.38
C ASP A 16 0.38 -19.53 -13.37
N TYR A 17 1.32 -18.99 -12.59
CA TYR A 17 1.50 -17.54 -12.41
C TYR A 17 1.81 -16.82 -13.73
N ASP A 18 0.98 -15.83 -14.08
CA ASP A 18 1.21 -14.93 -15.20
C ASP A 18 1.82 -13.61 -14.72
N ARG A 19 3.13 -13.46 -14.92
CA ARG A 19 3.87 -12.25 -14.53
C ARG A 19 3.38 -10.99 -15.24
N THR A 20 2.82 -11.11 -16.44
CA THR A 20 2.38 -9.93 -17.23
C THR A 20 1.11 -9.31 -16.66
N GLN A 21 0.40 -10.03 -15.79
CA GLN A 21 -0.81 -9.59 -15.14
C GLN A 21 -0.51 -8.89 -13.81
N SER A 22 -1.53 -8.24 -13.28
CA SER A 22 -1.43 -7.52 -12.01
C SER A 22 -1.14 -8.48 -10.86
N SER A 23 -0.10 -8.19 -10.07
CA SER A 23 0.31 -9.08 -8.99
C SER A 23 -0.79 -9.32 -7.94
N PRO A 24 -1.56 -8.30 -7.47
CA PRO A 24 -2.71 -8.56 -6.60
C PRO A 24 -3.81 -9.41 -7.25
N ARG A 25 -4.08 -9.25 -8.56
CA ARG A 25 -5.08 -10.07 -9.26
C ARG A 25 -4.65 -11.52 -9.33
N GLU A 26 -3.37 -11.77 -9.59
CA GLU A 26 -2.81 -13.12 -9.59
C GLU A 26 -2.88 -13.77 -8.21
N PHE A 27 -2.66 -13.00 -7.13
CA PHE A 27 -2.86 -13.52 -5.77
C PHE A 27 -4.32 -13.97 -5.52
N TYR A 28 -5.31 -13.17 -5.95
CA TYR A 28 -6.71 -13.55 -5.81
C TYR A 28 -7.09 -14.72 -6.72
N ARG A 29 -6.56 -14.78 -7.95
CA ARG A 29 -6.75 -15.92 -8.85
C ARG A 29 -6.20 -17.21 -8.23
N MET A 30 -5.02 -17.14 -7.62
CA MET A 30 -4.43 -18.26 -6.89
C MET A 30 -5.32 -18.70 -5.72
N CYS A 31 -5.82 -17.75 -4.92
CA CYS A 31 -6.74 -18.06 -3.82
C CYS A 31 -7.99 -18.80 -4.33
N SER A 32 -8.60 -18.34 -5.42
CA SER A 32 -9.78 -19.00 -6.00
C SER A 32 -9.45 -20.39 -6.55
N GLN A 33 -8.30 -20.55 -7.22
CA GLN A 33 -7.87 -21.86 -7.72
C GLN A 33 -7.70 -22.89 -6.59
N PHE A 34 -7.19 -22.47 -5.43
CA PHE A 34 -6.99 -23.35 -4.28
C PHE A 34 -8.19 -23.44 -3.34
N GLY A 35 -9.32 -22.81 -3.67
CA GLY A 35 -10.54 -22.82 -2.84
C GLY A 35 -10.36 -22.10 -1.50
N TRP A 36 -9.49 -21.08 -1.47
CA TRP A 36 -9.19 -20.27 -0.29
C TRP A 36 -10.19 -19.13 -0.09
N ASP A 37 -11.45 -19.35 -0.43
CA ASP A 37 -12.48 -18.33 -0.41
C ASP A 37 -12.97 -17.98 1.00
N ARG A 38 -13.69 -16.87 1.08
CA ARG A 38 -14.32 -16.44 2.33
C ARG A 38 -15.36 -17.46 2.74
N ARG A 39 -15.26 -17.98 3.96
CA ARG A 39 -16.22 -18.91 4.54
C ARG A 39 -17.53 -18.19 4.88
N PRO A 40 -18.66 -18.92 5.04
CA PRO A 40 -19.95 -18.32 5.40
C PRO A 40 -19.93 -17.47 6.68
N ASN A 41 -19.07 -17.82 7.63
CA ASN A 41 -18.87 -17.06 8.88
C ASN A 41 -18.02 -15.79 8.70
N GLY A 42 -17.64 -15.45 7.46
CA GLY A 42 -16.87 -14.27 7.11
C GLY A 42 -15.35 -14.40 7.29
N SER A 43 -14.84 -15.53 7.79
CA SER A 43 -13.41 -15.79 7.95
C SER A 43 -12.76 -16.34 6.68
N TYR A 44 -11.43 -16.19 6.57
CA TYR A 44 -10.65 -16.88 5.55
C TYR A 44 -9.96 -18.11 6.14
N PRO A 45 -9.63 -19.13 5.33
CA PRO A 45 -8.77 -20.22 5.76
C PRO A 45 -7.41 -19.71 6.23
N ARG A 46 -6.85 -20.29 7.28
CA ARG A 46 -5.53 -19.90 7.82
C ARG A 46 -4.43 -19.88 6.76
N VAL A 47 -4.44 -20.84 5.84
CA VAL A 47 -3.47 -20.90 4.72
C VAL A 47 -3.52 -19.66 3.83
N ARG A 48 -4.70 -19.07 3.62
CA ARG A 48 -4.84 -17.81 2.88
C ARG A 48 -4.24 -16.64 3.65
N GLU A 49 -4.46 -16.60 4.96
CA GLU A 49 -3.94 -15.53 5.80
C GLU A 49 -2.41 -15.56 5.82
N GLU A 50 -1.81 -16.74 5.89
CA GLU A 50 -0.36 -16.96 5.79
C GLU A 50 0.19 -16.57 4.41
N ALA A 51 -0.44 -17.05 3.33
CA ALA A 51 -0.07 -16.67 1.96
C ALA A 51 -0.21 -15.16 1.73
N TRP A 52 -1.23 -14.52 2.31
CA TRP A 52 -1.41 -13.08 2.26
C TRP A 52 -0.27 -12.34 2.96
N GLN A 53 0.22 -12.80 4.11
CA GLN A 53 1.38 -12.18 4.74
C GLN A 53 2.64 -12.32 3.89
N GLY A 54 2.90 -13.50 3.31
CA GLY A 54 4.02 -13.72 2.40
C GLY A 54 3.97 -12.80 1.19
N PHE A 55 2.82 -12.74 0.52
CA PHE A 55 2.59 -11.88 -0.63
C PHE A 55 2.78 -10.40 -0.30
N ARG A 56 2.24 -9.94 0.83
CA ARG A 56 2.41 -8.55 1.28
C ARG A 56 3.88 -8.20 1.50
N THR A 57 4.63 -9.09 2.14
CA THR A 57 6.07 -8.90 2.33
C THR A 57 6.78 -8.79 1.00
N ALA A 58 6.47 -9.68 0.04
CA ALA A 58 7.03 -9.62 -1.32
C ALA A 58 6.74 -8.28 -2.02
N LEU A 59 5.49 -7.80 -1.98
CA LEU A 59 5.11 -6.50 -2.55
C LEU A 59 5.92 -5.34 -1.95
N VAL A 60 6.07 -5.33 -0.62
CA VAL A 60 6.77 -4.24 0.08
C VAL A 60 8.27 -4.26 -0.19
N VAL A 61 8.91 -5.44 -0.10
CA VAL A 61 10.34 -5.57 -0.40
C VAL A 61 10.62 -5.20 -1.85
N GLN A 62 9.76 -5.65 -2.78
CA GLN A 62 9.92 -5.32 -4.19
C GLN A 62 9.74 -3.83 -4.47
N PHE A 63 8.75 -3.19 -3.82
CA PHE A 63 8.53 -1.75 -3.94
C PHE A 63 9.74 -0.96 -3.47
N ASN A 64 10.23 -1.27 -2.26
CA ASN A 64 11.41 -0.64 -1.67
C ASN A 64 12.66 -0.82 -2.55
N SER A 65 12.86 -2.01 -3.14
CA SER A 65 13.96 -2.25 -4.07
C SER A 65 13.82 -1.51 -5.39
N SER A 66 12.59 -1.18 -5.81
CA SER A 66 12.31 -0.58 -7.11
C SER A 66 12.33 0.94 -7.09
N PHE A 67 11.94 1.54 -5.96
CA PHE A 67 11.75 2.99 -5.81
C PHE A 67 12.55 3.60 -4.66
N GLY A 68 13.14 2.81 -3.78
CA GLY A 68 13.85 3.32 -2.59
C GLY A 68 13.01 3.24 -1.32
N VAL A 69 13.71 3.46 -0.20
CA VAL A 69 13.17 3.32 1.17
C VAL A 69 13.11 4.66 1.89
N ASP A 70 14.07 5.55 1.61
CA ASP A 70 14.24 6.81 2.31
C ASP A 70 13.23 7.85 1.81
N ALA A 71 12.44 8.41 2.74
CA ALA A 71 11.52 9.48 2.41
C ALA A 71 12.23 10.80 2.18
N ASP A 72 13.45 11.01 2.68
CA ASP A 72 14.15 12.29 2.61
C ASP A 72 15.17 12.37 1.46
N ASP A 73 15.27 11.31 0.65
CA ASP A 73 16.12 11.27 -0.53
C ASP A 73 15.45 11.95 -1.75
N ILE A 74 15.92 13.15 -2.10
CA ILE A 74 15.42 13.90 -3.25
C ILE A 74 15.59 13.17 -4.59
N ALA A 75 16.66 12.39 -4.78
CA ALA A 75 16.93 11.69 -6.03
C ALA A 75 15.90 10.58 -6.26
N THR A 76 15.48 9.94 -5.17
CA THR A 76 14.38 8.97 -5.16
C THR A 76 13.07 9.61 -5.62
N TRP A 77 12.67 10.76 -5.07
CA TRP A 77 11.44 11.46 -5.49
C TRP A 77 11.51 11.97 -6.93
N GLU A 78 12.65 12.53 -7.34
CA GLU A 78 12.87 12.97 -8.71
C GLU A 78 12.74 11.81 -9.70
N GLY A 79 13.26 10.63 -9.34
CA GLY A 79 13.12 9.40 -10.11
C GLY A 79 11.66 8.96 -10.27
N ILE A 80 10.85 9.10 -9.23
CA ILE A 80 9.40 8.81 -9.30
C ILE A 80 8.68 9.84 -10.17
N CYS A 81 8.98 11.13 -10.03
CA CYS A 81 8.40 12.17 -10.90
C CYS A 81 8.71 11.90 -12.38
N LYS A 82 9.94 11.50 -12.71
CA LYS A 82 10.33 11.10 -14.07
C LYS A 82 9.58 9.86 -14.55
N PHE A 83 9.46 8.86 -13.67
CA PHE A 83 8.74 7.62 -13.98
C PHE A 83 7.24 7.86 -14.25
N LEU A 84 6.63 8.82 -13.55
CA LEU A 84 5.25 9.26 -13.77
C LEU A 84 5.12 10.35 -14.85
N GLU A 85 6.21 10.66 -15.55
CA GLU A 85 6.25 11.65 -16.64
C GLU A 85 5.74 13.05 -16.24
N LEU A 86 5.97 13.46 -14.98
CA LEU A 86 5.52 14.75 -14.46
C LEU A 86 6.34 15.90 -15.08
N SER A 87 5.64 16.97 -15.49
CA SER A 87 6.25 18.17 -16.07
C SER A 87 5.49 19.44 -15.64
N PRO A 88 6.19 20.47 -15.11
CA PRO A 88 7.61 20.47 -14.75
C PRO A 88 7.86 19.62 -13.50
N ILE A 89 9.05 19.04 -13.38
CA ILE A 89 9.48 18.39 -12.13
C ILE A 89 9.76 19.48 -11.09
N PRO A 90 9.11 19.44 -9.91
CA PRO A 90 9.39 20.40 -8.84
C PRO A 90 10.85 20.34 -8.38
N SER A 91 11.43 21.48 -8.01
CA SER A 91 12.86 21.56 -7.64
C SER A 91 13.17 21.17 -6.19
N ASN A 92 12.15 20.91 -5.37
CA ASN A 92 12.30 20.57 -3.96
C ASN A 92 11.45 19.34 -3.59
N ILE A 93 11.86 18.65 -2.53
CA ILE A 93 11.30 17.37 -2.12
C ILE A 93 9.81 17.45 -1.77
N ASP A 94 9.37 18.52 -1.11
CA ASP A 94 7.97 18.69 -0.72
C ASP A 94 7.08 18.92 -1.93
N GLY A 95 7.56 19.69 -2.92
CA GLY A 95 6.88 19.85 -4.20
C GLY A 95 6.78 18.54 -4.98
N MET A 96 7.85 17.73 -5.02
CA MET A 96 7.83 16.42 -5.68
C MET A 96 6.84 15.47 -5.01
N ARG A 97 6.89 15.39 -3.67
CA ARG A 97 5.96 14.60 -2.85
C ARG A 97 4.50 14.97 -3.17
N GLN A 98 4.18 16.26 -3.12
CA GLN A 98 2.83 16.75 -3.40
C GLN A 98 2.38 16.43 -4.82
N ALA A 99 3.23 16.67 -5.82
CA ALA A 99 2.92 16.38 -7.22
C ALA A 99 2.60 14.89 -7.45
N ILE A 100 3.33 13.98 -6.80
CA ILE A 100 3.07 12.54 -6.89
C ILE A 100 1.73 12.16 -6.24
N ILE A 101 1.39 12.77 -5.10
CA ILE A 101 0.11 12.55 -4.41
C ILE A 101 -1.07 13.01 -5.29
N ASP A 102 -0.91 14.17 -5.93
CA ASP A 102 -1.94 14.79 -6.78
C ASP A 102 -2.13 14.05 -8.12
N THR A 103 -1.17 13.22 -8.53
CA THR A 103 -1.29 12.37 -9.73
C THR A 103 -2.22 11.17 -9.49
N HIS A 104 -2.59 10.89 -8.24
CA HIS A 104 -3.54 9.84 -7.86
C HIS A 104 -3.30 8.49 -8.55
N VAL A 105 -2.11 7.91 -8.38
CA VAL A 105 -1.73 6.63 -9.00
C VAL A 105 -1.94 5.43 -8.07
N ASN A 106 -2.23 4.26 -8.64
CA ASN A 106 -2.28 3.01 -7.86
C ASN A 106 -0.85 2.46 -7.65
N LEU A 107 -0.46 2.22 -6.40
CA LEU A 107 0.89 1.75 -6.05
C LEU A 107 1.22 0.35 -6.59
N ALA A 108 0.22 -0.54 -6.72
CA ALA A 108 0.42 -1.84 -7.35
C ALA A 108 0.70 -1.67 -8.86
N ASP A 109 0.00 -0.76 -9.52
CA ASP A 109 0.24 -0.47 -10.94
C ASP A 109 1.61 0.18 -11.17
N MET A 110 2.05 1.08 -10.28
CA MET A 110 3.42 1.60 -10.32
C MET A 110 4.44 0.47 -10.24
N LEU A 111 4.25 -0.46 -9.30
CA LEU A 111 5.17 -1.57 -9.09
C LEU A 111 5.15 -2.54 -10.29
N ASP A 112 3.98 -2.95 -10.75
CA ASP A 112 3.82 -3.87 -11.89
C ASP A 112 4.38 -3.23 -13.18
N SER A 113 4.14 -1.93 -13.42
CA SER A 113 4.71 -1.22 -14.58
C SER A 113 6.23 -1.10 -14.49
N LYS A 114 6.79 -0.91 -13.30
CA LYS A 114 8.24 -0.90 -13.08
C LYS A 114 8.86 -2.29 -13.32
N ARG A 115 8.13 -3.36 -13.00
CA ARG A 115 8.57 -4.76 -13.15
C ARG A 115 8.48 -5.28 -14.59
N ASN A 116 7.44 -4.88 -15.31
CA ASN A 116 7.08 -5.47 -16.60
C ASN A 116 7.20 -4.48 -17.78
N GLY A 117 7.46 -3.21 -17.49
CA GLY A 117 7.30 -2.13 -18.45
C GLY A 117 5.83 -1.74 -18.62
N GLY A 118 5.59 -0.67 -19.38
CA GLY A 118 4.26 -0.11 -19.61
C GLY A 118 4.02 1.20 -18.88
N SER A 119 2.86 1.80 -19.14
CA SER A 119 2.44 3.08 -18.57
C SER A 119 1.59 2.87 -17.32
N VAL A 120 1.78 3.71 -16.31
CA VAL A 120 0.91 3.75 -15.13
C VAL A 120 -0.33 4.57 -15.45
N LYS A 121 -1.50 4.06 -15.07
CA LYS A 121 -2.75 4.82 -15.20
C LYS A 121 -2.79 5.93 -14.15
N ILE A 122 -2.93 7.16 -14.63
CA ILE A 122 -3.10 8.38 -13.83
C ILE A 122 -4.59 8.68 -13.74
N PHE A 123 -5.07 9.02 -12.55
CA PHE A 123 -6.48 9.32 -12.31
C PHE A 123 -6.66 10.81 -12.01
N GLN A 124 -7.78 11.39 -12.45
CA GLN A 124 -8.04 12.82 -12.24
C GLN A 124 -8.47 13.10 -10.81
N THR A 125 -9.07 12.11 -10.14
CA THR A 125 -9.54 12.24 -8.77
C THR A 125 -9.20 11.01 -7.93
N LYS A 126 -9.11 11.22 -6.61
CA LYS A 126 -8.99 10.15 -5.63
C LYS A 126 -10.14 9.14 -5.72
N ASP A 127 -11.36 9.60 -5.98
CA ASP A 127 -12.53 8.72 -6.08
C ASP A 127 -12.44 7.77 -7.28
N GLU A 128 -11.94 8.26 -8.42
CA GLU A 128 -11.67 7.41 -9.58
C GLU A 128 -10.60 6.36 -9.28
N LEU A 129 -9.51 6.75 -8.62
CA LEU A 129 -8.47 5.83 -8.18
C LEU A 129 -9.04 4.76 -7.23
N VAL A 130 -9.87 5.15 -6.26
CA VAL A 130 -10.49 4.23 -5.30
C VAL A 130 -11.45 3.28 -6.01
N GLY A 131 -12.32 3.80 -6.87
CA GLY A 131 -13.27 3.01 -7.65
C GLY A 131 -12.55 1.97 -8.52
N TYR A 132 -11.52 2.39 -9.23
CA TYR A 132 -10.67 1.49 -10.02
C TYR A 132 -9.97 0.44 -9.15
N THR A 133 -9.39 0.85 -8.02
CA THR A 133 -8.68 -0.07 -7.11
C THR A 133 -9.60 -1.17 -6.60
N ILE A 134 -10.84 -0.84 -6.25
CA ILE A 134 -11.86 -1.79 -5.79
C ILE A 134 -12.31 -2.69 -6.93
N GLN A 135 -12.71 -2.09 -8.06
CA GLN A 135 -13.24 -2.82 -9.20
C GLN A 135 -12.24 -3.83 -9.75
N GLU A 136 -10.96 -3.45 -9.84
CA GLU A 136 -9.90 -4.29 -10.39
C GLU A 136 -9.23 -5.17 -9.33
N GLY A 137 -9.56 -5.01 -8.06
CA GLY A 137 -8.92 -5.75 -6.95
C GLY A 137 -7.43 -5.44 -6.81
N ARG A 138 -6.99 -4.21 -7.10
CA ARG A 138 -5.57 -3.82 -7.12
C ARG A 138 -5.11 -3.22 -5.80
N TYR A 139 -5.37 -3.93 -4.71
CA TYR A 139 -5.08 -3.45 -3.37
C TYR A 139 -3.58 -3.51 -3.06
N PHE A 140 -2.98 -2.37 -2.73
CA PHE A 140 -1.65 -2.34 -2.16
C PHE A 140 -1.72 -2.52 -0.62
N PRO A 141 -0.82 -3.32 -0.02
CA PRO A 141 -0.84 -3.57 1.42
C PRO A 141 -0.62 -2.30 2.26
N LYS A 142 -1.53 -2.02 3.19
CA LYS A 142 -1.45 -0.86 4.12
C LYS A 142 -0.53 -1.07 5.35
N GLY A 143 0.28 -2.13 5.37
CA GLY A 143 1.00 -2.55 6.58
C GLY A 143 2.19 -1.67 6.94
N GLU A 144 2.03 -0.82 7.96
CA GLU A 144 3.08 0.09 8.44
C GLU A 144 4.34 -0.61 8.99
N ALA A 145 4.26 -1.87 9.39
CA ALA A 145 5.38 -2.59 10.01
C ALA A 145 6.54 -2.95 9.06
N TYR A 146 6.33 -2.82 7.73
CA TYR A 146 7.31 -3.20 6.70
C TYR A 146 7.66 -2.07 5.74
N ALA A 147 6.95 -0.94 5.81
CA ALA A 147 7.15 0.16 4.90
C ALA A 147 8.38 0.98 5.29
N GLY A 148 9.30 1.18 4.35
CA GLY A 148 10.28 2.27 4.43
C GLY A 148 9.57 3.63 4.55
N GLY A 149 10.33 4.67 4.88
CA GLY A 149 9.80 6.03 4.98
C GLY A 149 8.98 6.44 3.75
N LEU A 150 9.47 6.13 2.55
CA LEU A 150 8.83 6.50 1.29
C LEU A 150 7.47 5.80 1.09
N LEU A 151 7.43 4.48 1.16
CA LEU A 151 6.18 3.73 0.98
C LEU A 151 5.15 4.11 2.05
N ARG A 152 5.61 4.32 3.29
CA ARG A 152 4.76 4.79 4.39
C ARG A 152 4.18 6.17 4.09
N TYR A 153 4.99 7.08 3.55
CA TYR A 153 4.55 8.40 3.14
C TYR A 153 3.46 8.33 2.07
N LEU A 154 3.71 7.57 0.98
CA LEU A 154 2.74 7.40 -0.10
C LEU A 154 1.43 6.77 0.36
N LEU A 155 1.48 5.76 1.24
CA LEU A 155 0.28 5.12 1.79
C LEU A 155 -0.50 6.04 2.73
N ARG A 156 0.18 6.85 3.53
CA ARG A 156 -0.49 7.79 4.44
C ARG A 156 -1.24 8.86 3.66
N GLU A 157 -0.58 9.46 2.68
CA GLU A 157 -1.08 10.66 2.02
C GLU A 157 -2.07 10.34 0.89
N SER A 158 -1.90 9.22 0.18
CA SER A 158 -2.90 8.75 -0.80
C SER A 158 -4.23 8.31 -0.13
N HIS A 159 -4.22 7.98 1.16
CA HIS A 159 -5.38 7.49 1.91
C HIS A 159 -5.89 8.45 2.99
N ASN A 160 -5.48 9.72 3.00
CA ASN A 160 -5.68 10.64 4.14
C ASN A 160 -7.14 11.11 4.42
N ASP A 161 -8.16 10.30 4.12
CA ASP A 161 -9.51 10.41 4.70
C ASP A 161 -9.93 9.13 5.44
N TYR A 162 -8.98 8.44 6.09
CA TYR A 162 -9.32 7.46 7.11
C TYR A 162 -9.08 8.04 8.49
N HIS A 163 -10.14 8.62 9.08
CA HIS A 163 -10.24 8.85 10.52
C HIS A 163 -10.27 7.50 11.25
N GLY A 164 -9.10 6.87 11.39
CA GLY A 164 -8.88 5.82 12.38
C GLY A 164 -8.95 6.46 13.75
N GLY A 165 -10.13 6.38 14.38
CA GLY A 165 -10.40 6.90 15.72
C GLY A 165 -9.36 6.41 16.72
N ARG A 166 -8.37 7.25 17.01
CA ARG A 166 -7.55 7.11 18.20
C ARG A 166 -8.34 7.78 19.31
N GLY A 167 -8.98 6.96 20.13
CA GLY A 167 -9.79 7.38 21.26
C GLY A 167 -9.08 8.49 22.04
N LYS A 168 -9.82 9.57 22.30
CA LYS A 168 -9.40 10.62 23.22
C LYS A 168 -8.99 9.95 24.52
N SER A 169 -7.70 9.96 24.84
CA SER A 169 -7.22 9.67 26.19
C SER A 169 -7.91 10.67 27.11
N VAL A 170 -8.94 10.19 27.83
CA VAL A 170 -9.57 10.94 28.91
C VAL A 170 -8.48 11.13 29.96
N LYS A 171 -7.93 12.35 30.03
CA LYS A 171 -7.14 12.80 31.16
C LYS A 171 -8.06 12.85 32.37
N THR A 172 -8.06 11.80 33.18
CA THR A 172 -8.64 11.85 34.53
C THR A 172 -7.83 12.85 35.34
N ARG A 173 -8.35 14.07 35.45
CA ARG A 173 -7.89 15.07 36.41
C ARG A 173 -8.37 14.63 37.79
N ASN A 174 -7.46 14.08 38.60
CA ASN A 174 -7.66 14.00 40.04
C ASN A 174 -7.58 15.43 40.61
N SER A 175 -8.73 16.04 40.87
CA SER A 175 -8.83 17.23 41.71
C SER A 175 -9.22 16.80 43.12
N ALA A 176 -8.28 16.98 44.03
CA ALA A 176 -8.44 16.89 45.48
C ALA A 176 -9.69 17.67 45.94
N ARG A 177 -10.54 17.03 46.75
CA ARG A 177 -11.53 17.72 47.58
C ARG A 177 -10.97 17.84 48.98
N HIS A 178 -10.61 19.08 49.31
CA HIS A 178 -10.42 19.56 50.67
C HIS A 178 -11.79 19.96 51.23
N GLY A 179 -12.06 19.55 52.47
CA GLY A 179 -12.74 20.35 53.49
C GLY A 179 -14.26 20.52 53.41
N GLU A 180 -14.92 20.11 54.50
CA GLU A 180 -16.00 20.77 55.28
C GLU A 180 -16.82 19.63 55.97
N GLY A 181 -17.04 19.57 57.29
CA GLY A 181 -17.01 20.57 58.33
C GLY A 181 -18.44 20.95 58.77
N ARG A 182 -18.93 20.34 59.88
CA ARG A 182 -20.17 20.68 60.64
C ARG A 182 -21.50 20.52 59.87
N VAL A 183 -22.61 20.07 60.47
CA VAL A 183 -23.20 20.32 61.79
C VAL A 183 -23.78 19.02 62.35
#